data_AF-A0A5S4TBL5-F1
#
_entry.id   AF-A0A5S4TBL5-F1
#
_cell.length_a   1.000
_cell.length_b   1.000
_cell.length_c   1.000
_cell.angle_alpha   90.00
_cell.angle_beta   90.00
_cell.angle_gamma   90.00
#
_symmetry.space_group_name_H-M   'P 1'
#
loop_
_entity.id
_entity.type
_entity.pdbx_description
1 polymer ?
#
loop_
_entity_poly.entity_id
_entity_poly.type
_entity_poly.pdbx_seq_one_letter_code
_entity_poly.pdbx_strand_id
1 'polypeptide(L)' 'GFMLVLHTNLGEADVLANLIDNDDIEDILGTIAGADTLLVICRDEEIAKRFEKDLAAGL' A
#
# COMPACT_ATOMS: atom_id res chain seq x y z
N GLY A 1 -9.48 -4.25 -9.22
CA GLY A 1 -9.77 -4.13 -7.78
C GLY A 1 -9.12 -2.86 -7.26
N PHE A 2 -9.74 -2.22 -6.27
CA PHE A 2 -9.20 -1.01 -5.60
C PHE A 2 -8.30 -1.33 -4.39
N MET A 3 -8.10 -2.62 -4.09
CA MET A 3 -7.25 -3.08 -3.00
C MET A 3 -5.99 -3.73 -3.56
N LEU A 4 -4.85 -3.49 -2.92
CA LEU A 4 -3.56 -4.08 -3.24
C LEU A 4 -3.05 -4.89 -2.05
N VAL A 5 -2.50 -6.08 -2.32
CA VAL A 5 -1.90 -6.96 -1.31
C VAL A 5 -0.39 -7.00 -1.54
N LEU A 6 0.36 -6.43 -0.61
CA LEU A 6 1.81 -6.37 -0.64
C LEU A 6 2.37 -7.39 0.35
N HIS A 7 3.30 -8.23 -0.12
CA HIS A 7 4.03 -9.16 0.74
C HIS A 7 5.37 -8.53 1.12
N THR A 8 5.74 -8.65 2.38
CA THR A 8 6.91 -8.05 3.02
C THR A 8 7.63 -9.11 3.85
N ASN A 9 8.83 -8.84 4.39
CA ASN A 9 9.39 -9.76 5.38
C ASN A 9 8.65 -9.63 6.72
N LEU A 10 8.89 -10.59 7.61
CA LEU A 10 8.27 -10.62 8.93
C LEU A 10 8.59 -9.34 9.72
N GLY A 11 7.55 -8.61 10.10
CA GLY A 11 7.62 -7.36 10.85
C GLY A 11 7.77 -6.10 9.99
N GLU A 12 7.88 -6.23 8.67
CA GLU A 12 8.07 -5.07 7.78
C GLU A 12 6.75 -4.44 7.31
N ALA A 13 5.64 -5.20 7.30
CA ALA A 13 4.34 -4.68 6.88
C ALA A 13 3.93 -3.41 7.64
N ASP A 14 4.22 -3.37 8.94
CA ASP A 14 3.90 -2.22 9.81
C ASP A 14 4.81 -1.01 9.52
N VAL A 15 6.07 -1.25 9.16
CA VAL A 15 6.99 -0.18 8.74
C VAL A 15 6.52 0.43 7.42
N LEU A 16 6.14 -0.41 6.45
CA LEU A 16 5.64 0.04 5.15
C LEU A 16 4.30 0.77 5.27
N ALA A 17 3.39 0.29 6.13
CA ALA A 17 2.14 0.98 6.44
C ALA A 17 2.40 2.40 6.95
N ASN A 18 3.30 2.55 7.93
CA ASN A 18 3.66 3.85 8.47
C ASN A 18 4.27 4.77 7.41
N LEU A 19 5.06 4.26 6.46
CA LEU A 19 5.61 5.09 5.37
C LEU A 19 4.48 5.62 4.48
N ILE A 20 3.56 4.75 4.06
CA ILE A 20 2.42 5.12 3.22
C ILE A 20 1.51 6.11 3.93
N ASP A 21 1.21 5.88 5.21
CA ASP A 21 0.34 6.73 6.00
C ASP A 21 0.98 8.11 6.28
N ASN A 22 2.31 8.20 6.40
CA ASN A 22 3.03 9.47 6.62
C ASN A 22 3.10 10.36 5.36
N ASP A 23 3.07 9.76 4.17
CA ASP A 23 3.11 10.49 2.90
C ASP A 23 1.75 11.15 2.57
N ASP A 24 0.71 10.92 3.37
CA ASP A 24 -0.65 11.50 3.27
C ASP A 24 -1.20 11.47 1.84
N ILE A 25 -1.06 10.31 1.20
CA ILE A 25 -1.47 10.09 -0.18
C ILE A 25 -3.01 10.11 -0.22
N GLU A 26 -3.60 11.23 -0.63
CA GLU A 26 -5.07 11.48 -0.64
C GLU A 26 -5.90 10.39 -1.36
N ASP A 27 -5.25 9.70 -2.27
CA ASP A 27 -5.80 8.62 -3.10
C ASP A 27 -5.83 7.25 -2.40
N ILE A 28 -5.12 7.10 -1.28
CA ILE A 28 -5.12 5.92 -0.40
C ILE A 28 -6.07 6.21 0.77
N LEU A 29 -7.11 5.39 0.89
CA LEU A 29 -8.10 5.51 1.97
C LEU A 29 -7.56 4.98 3.30
N GLY A 30 -6.56 4.11 3.25
CA GLY A 30 -5.83 3.62 4.41
C GLY A 30 -5.13 2.28 4.15
N THR A 31 -4.44 1.81 5.17
CA THR A 31 -3.69 0.56 5.15
C THR A 31 -4.06 -0.38 6.31
N ILE A 32 -3.87 -1.69 6.13
CA ILE A 32 -3.99 -2.69 7.20
C ILE A 32 -2.74 -3.57 7.17
N ALA A 33 -1.89 -3.42 8.19
CA ALA A 33 -0.69 -4.23 8.36
C ALA A 33 -0.98 -5.52 9.13
N GLY A 34 -0.55 -6.65 8.56
CA GLY A 34 -0.40 -7.93 9.24
C GLY A 34 1.06 -8.15 9.69
N ALA A 35 1.44 -9.41 9.87
CA ALA A 35 2.81 -9.76 10.26
C ALA A 35 3.80 -9.61 9.10
N ASP A 36 3.43 -10.03 7.91
CA ASP A 36 4.26 -10.06 6.69
C ASP A 36 3.50 -9.54 5.46
N THR A 37 2.26 -9.08 5.65
CA THR A 37 1.36 -8.71 4.56
C THR A 37 0.74 -7.35 4.85
N LEU A 38 0.72 -6.47 3.87
CA LEU A 38 0.08 -5.16 3.93
C LEU A 38 -1.05 -5.09 2.91
N LEU A 39 -2.25 -4.76 3.38
CA LEU A 39 -3.38 -4.41 2.51
C LEU A 39 -3.45 -2.90 2.36
N VAL A 40 -3.37 -2.41 1.12
CA VAL A 40 -3.56 -0.99 0.78
C VAL A 40 -4.93 -0.83 0.14
N ILE A 41 -5.73 0.10 0.65
CA ILE A 41 -7.08 0.38 0.15
C ILE A 41 -7.03 1.71 -0.60
N CYS A 42 -7.12 1.66 -1.94
CA CYS A 42 -7.19 2.84 -2.79
C CYS A 42 -8.63 3.31 -2.96
N ARG A 43 -8.81 4.58 -3.34
CA ARG A 43 -10.12 5.18 -3.59
C ARG A 43 -10.87 4.54 -4.77
N ASP A 44 -10.13 4.12 -5.80
CA ASP A 44 -10.67 3.41 -6.96
C ASP A 44 -9.63 2.48 -7.62
N GLU A 45 -10.07 1.79 -8.67
CA GLU A 45 -9.23 0.82 -9.39
C GLU A 45 -8.16 1.46 -10.27
N GLU A 46 -8.36 2.69 -10.76
CA GLU A 46 -7.36 3.37 -11.58
C GLU A 46 -6.17 3.81 -10.73
N ILE A 47 -6.46 4.34 -9.55
CA ILE A 47 -5.46 4.66 -8.52
C ILE A 47 -4.69 3.41 -8.13
N ALA A 48 -5.38 2.29 -7.82
CA ALA A 48 -4.71 1.06 -7.44
C ALA A 48 -3.73 0.57 -8.53
N LYS A 49 -4.13 0.63 -9.81
CA LYS A 49 -3.25 0.28 -10.93
C LYS A 49 -2.06 1.24 -11.09
N ARG A 50 -2.27 2.53 -10.82
CA ARG A 50 -1.19 3.53 -10.85
C ARG A 50 -0.19 3.26 -9.73
N PHE A 51 -0.69 3.07 -8.50
CA PHE A 51 0.13 2.80 -7.33
C PHE A 51 0.92 1.48 -7.47
N GLU A 52 0.30 0.44 -7.99
CA GLU A 52 1.00 -0.82 -8.33
C GLU A 52 2.13 -0.60 -9.34
N LYS A 53 1.92 0.23 -10.36
CA LYS A 53 2.98 0.60 -11.32
C LYS A 53 4.08 1.43 -10.68
N ASP A 54 3.73 2.38 -9.82
CA ASP A 54 4.71 3.23 -9.15
C ASP A 54 5.61 2.37 -8.24
N LEU A 55 5.03 1.44 -7.47
CA LEU A 55 5.77 0.44 -6.68
C LEU A 55 6.65 -0.47 -7.53
N ALA A 56 6.18 -0.89 -8.71
CA ALA A 56 6.97 -1.70 -9.62
C ALA A 56 8.08 -0.91 -10.34
N ALA A 57 7.87 0.40 -10.53
CA ALA A 57 8.81 1.31 -11.18
C ALA A 57 9.83 1.91 -10.21
N GLY A 58 9.64 1.74 -8.90
CA GLY A 58 10.50 2.29 -7.87
C GLY A 58 10.07 3.72 -7.49
N LEU A 59 8.93 3.91 -6.83
CA LEU A 59 9.01 3.91 -5.36
C LEU A 59 10.00 2.86 -4.83
#